data_AF-A0A936FHS8-F1
#
_entry.id   AF-A0A936FHS8-F1
#
_cell.length_a   1.000
_cell.length_b   1.000
_cell.length_c   1.000
_cell.angle_alpha   90.00
_cell.angle_beta   90.00
_cell.angle_gamma   90.00
#
_symmetry.space_group_name_H-M   'P 1'
#
loop_
_entity.id
_entity.type
_entity.pdbx_description
1 polymer ?
#
loop_
_entity_poly.entity_id
_entity_poly.type
_entity_poly.pdbx_seq_one_letter_code
_entity_poly.pdbx_strand_id
1 'polypeptide(L)'
;MSYDIELIDPVTKEPVELDEPHHMRGGTYAMGGTTRAHLNVTYNYCGIFRRVLGDEGIRTIYGMPGAESIPLLEGAAAQLGDDVDPDYWKATDGNAKRALVQLSALAKMRPDAVWAGD
;
A
#
# COMPACT_ATOMS: atom_id res chain seq x y z
N MET A 1 5.93 2.92 14.43
CA MET A 1 4.49 2.92 14.09
C MET A 1 4.37 2.74 12.59
N SER A 2 3.46 1.89 12.14
CA SER A 2 3.21 1.62 10.73
C SER A 2 1.72 1.44 10.48
N TYR A 3 1.33 1.63 9.22
CA TYR A 3 0.04 1.27 8.66
C TYR A 3 0.10 -0.21 8.32
N ASP A 4 -0.87 -0.98 8.77
CA ASP A 4 -1.12 -2.31 8.25
C ASP A 4 -2.28 -2.20 7.26
N ILE A 5 -1.96 -2.36 5.98
CA ILE A 5 -2.89 -2.11 4.88
C ILE A 5 -3.12 -3.44 4.17
N GLU A 6 -4.38 -3.81 3.96
CA GLU A 6 -4.72 -5.08 3.35
C GLU A 6 -5.97 -5.02 2.47
N LEU A 7 -6.08 -5.97 1.56
CA LEU A 7 -7.30 -6.22 0.80
C LEU A 7 -8.11 -7.31 1.49
N ILE A 8 -9.38 -7.02 1.75
CA ILE A 8 -10.34 -7.91 2.38
C ILE A 8 -11.47 -8.28 1.42
N ASP A 9 -12.09 -9.44 1.62
CA ASP A 9 -13.31 -9.81 0.93
C ASP A 9 -14.45 -8.88 1.40
N PRO A 10 -15.21 -8.26 0.48
CA PRO A 10 -16.22 -7.28 0.83
C PRO A 10 -17.39 -7.85 1.64
N VAL A 11 -17.62 -9.17 1.61
CA VAL A 11 -18.71 -9.86 2.30
C VAL A 11 -18.23 -10.43 3.63
N THR A 12 -17.18 -11.25 3.63
CA THR A 12 -16.70 -11.93 4.85
C THR A 12 -15.88 -11.01 5.75
N LYS A 13 -15.31 -9.93 5.19
CA LYS A 13 -14.36 -9.02 5.84
C LYS A 13 -13.05 -9.67 6.26
N GLU A 14 -12.77 -10.87 5.75
CA GLU A 14 -11.52 -11.58 6.00
C GLU A 14 -10.44 -11.14 4.99
N PRO A 15 -9.15 -11.17 5.37
CA PRO A 15 -8.04 -10.92 4.47
C PRO A 15 -8.07 -11.84 3.26
N VAL A 16 -7.74 -11.26 2.10
CA VAL A 16 -7.67 -11.99 0.86
C VAL A 16 -6.31 -12.67 0.71
N GLU A 17 -6.34 -13.95 0.34
CA GLU A 17 -5.16 -14.73 -0.01
C GLU A 17 -4.91 -14.71 -1.53
N LEU A 18 -3.64 -14.63 -1.91
CA LEU A 18 -3.14 -14.81 -3.27
C LEU A 18 -2.77 -16.27 -3.50
N ASP A 19 -2.76 -16.69 -4.77
CA ASP A 19 -2.41 -18.07 -5.16
C ASP A 19 -0.95 -18.42 -4.82
N GLU A 20 -0.06 -17.43 -4.87
CA GLU A 20 1.38 -17.57 -4.60
C GLU A 20 1.88 -16.45 -3.68
N PRO A 21 2.92 -16.69 -2.85
CA PRO A 21 3.46 -15.66 -1.97
C PRO A 21 4.00 -14.45 -2.74
N HIS A 22 3.60 -13.24 -2.34
CA HIS A 22 4.22 -12.02 -2.83
C HIS A 22 5.45 -11.65 -1.98
N HIS A 23 6.39 -10.93 -2.62
CA HIS A 23 7.63 -10.49 -2.00
C HIS A 23 7.72 -8.97 -1.83
N MET A 24 6.59 -8.27 -1.91
CA MET A 24 6.51 -6.84 -1.61
C MET A 24 7.01 -6.55 -0.20
N ARG A 25 7.81 -5.49 -0.05
CA ARG A 25 8.56 -5.18 1.17
C ARG A 25 8.15 -3.82 1.72
N GLY A 26 7.87 -3.81 3.01
CA GLY A 26 7.55 -2.63 3.79
C GLY A 26 8.35 -2.60 5.08
N GLY A 27 7.73 -2.16 6.18
CA GLY A 27 8.37 -2.09 7.50
C GLY A 27 8.64 -3.47 8.10
N THR A 28 7.82 -4.45 7.72
CA THR A 28 8.00 -5.87 8.04
C THR A 28 7.97 -6.70 6.76
N TYR A 29 8.60 -7.87 6.80
CA TYR A 29 8.66 -8.81 5.68
C TYR A 29 8.72 -10.24 6.22
N ALA A 30 7.78 -11.09 5.80
CA ALA A 30 7.76 -12.50 6.15
C ALA A 30 8.86 -13.25 5.37
N MET A 31 9.65 -14.07 6.06
CA MET A 31 10.67 -14.91 5.39
C MET A 31 9.98 -15.89 4.44
N GLY A 32 10.31 -15.80 3.15
CA GLY A 32 9.64 -16.57 2.09
C GLY A 32 8.44 -15.87 1.46
N GLY A 33 8.10 -14.65 1.86
CA GLY A 33 6.92 -13.92 1.37
C GLY A 33 5.65 -14.23 2.16
N THR A 34 4.52 -13.70 1.68
CA THR A 34 3.20 -13.94 2.26
C THR A 34 2.15 -14.05 1.14
N THR A 35 1.16 -14.90 1.33
CA THR A 35 -0.01 -15.00 0.42
C THR A 35 -1.08 -13.98 0.78
N ARG A 36 -1.14 -13.51 2.04
CA ARG A 36 -2.08 -12.44 2.44
C ARG A 36 -1.78 -11.17 1.66
N ALA A 37 -2.78 -10.61 0.99
CA ALA A 37 -2.68 -9.36 0.23
C ALA A 37 -2.52 -8.15 1.15
N HIS A 38 -1.34 -8.01 1.76
CA HIS A 38 -1.03 -7.08 2.84
C HIS A 38 0.31 -6.36 2.60
N LEU A 39 0.39 -5.12 3.08
CA LEU A 39 1.64 -4.37 3.14
C LEU A 39 1.72 -3.52 4.41
N ASN A 40 2.82 -3.68 5.15
CA ASN A 40 3.13 -2.83 6.30
C ASN A 40 3.90 -1.58 5.88
N VAL A 41 3.35 -0.38 6.03
CA VAL A 41 3.97 0.88 5.57
C VAL A 41 4.33 1.79 6.74
N THR A 42 5.52 2.40 6.77
CA THR A 42 5.91 3.28 7.89
C THR A 42 5.03 4.54 7.99
N TYR A 43 4.72 4.98 9.22
CA TYR A 43 4.05 6.27 9.47
C TYR A 43 4.92 7.47 9.08
N ASN A 44 6.22 7.30 8.88
CA ASN A 44 7.11 8.39 8.49
C ASN A 44 6.72 8.97 7.12
N TYR A 45 6.05 8.19 6.27
CA TYR A 45 5.57 8.64 4.97
C TYR A 45 4.28 9.47 5.04
N CYS A 46 3.66 9.65 6.21
CA CYS A 46 2.34 10.27 6.34
C CYS A 46 2.27 11.68 5.75
N GLY A 47 3.29 12.52 5.95
CA GLY A 47 3.33 13.87 5.39
C GLY A 47 3.38 13.87 3.86
N ILE A 48 4.12 12.91 3.28
CA ILE A 48 4.21 12.73 1.83
C ILE A 48 2.87 12.23 1.28
N PHE A 49 2.26 11.23 1.91
CA PHE A 49 0.96 10.72 1.50
C PHE A 49 -0.12 11.79 1.57
N ARG A 50 -0.14 12.62 2.63
CA ARG A 50 -1.10 13.71 2.73
C ARG A 50 -0.99 14.72 1.60
N ARG A 51 0.24 15.00 1.18
CA ARG A 51 0.51 15.92 0.06
C ARG A 51 -0.05 15.41 -1.27
N VAL A 52 -0.07 14.10 -1.51
CA VAL A 52 -0.47 13.51 -2.82
C VAL A 52 -1.83 12.82 -2.84
N LEU A 53 -2.40 12.48 -1.67
CA LEU A 53 -3.68 11.78 -1.51
C LEU A 53 -4.73 12.58 -0.70
N GLY A 54 -4.39 13.80 -0.25
CA GLY A 54 -5.26 14.63 0.59
C GLY A 54 -5.09 14.39 2.09
N ASP A 55 -5.87 15.07 2.94
CA ASP A 55 -5.63 15.16 4.40
C ASP A 55 -5.59 13.81 5.15
N GLU A 56 -6.32 12.81 4.66
CA GLU A 56 -6.35 11.45 5.21
C GLU A 56 -5.12 10.60 4.77
N GLY A 57 -4.36 11.09 3.80
CA GLY A 57 -3.16 10.44 3.29
C GLY A 57 -3.44 9.04 2.76
N ILE A 58 -2.72 8.04 3.27
CA ILE A 58 -2.92 6.66 2.80
C ILE A 58 -4.28 6.09 3.22
N ARG A 59 -4.94 6.64 4.23
CA ARG A 59 -6.28 6.19 4.65
C ARG A 59 -7.36 6.57 3.65
N THR A 60 -7.08 7.47 2.70
CA THR A 60 -8.00 7.82 1.62
C THR A 60 -8.47 6.59 0.82
N ILE A 61 -7.66 5.53 0.74
CA ILE A 61 -8.06 4.29 0.04
C ILE A 61 -8.87 3.33 0.90
N TYR A 62 -8.99 3.53 2.22
CA TYR A 62 -9.70 2.58 3.08
C TYR A 62 -11.20 2.56 2.75
N GLY A 63 -11.75 1.36 2.59
CA GLY A 63 -13.12 1.13 2.11
C GLY A 63 -13.30 1.22 0.59
N MET A 64 -12.25 1.57 -0.16
CA MET A 64 -12.28 1.63 -1.63
C MET A 64 -12.06 0.25 -2.25
N PRO A 65 -12.78 -0.11 -3.34
CA PRO A 65 -12.46 -1.28 -4.13
C PRO A 65 -11.05 -1.20 -4.73
N GLY A 66 -10.36 -2.34 -4.80
CA GLY A 66 -9.02 -2.43 -5.40
C GLY A 66 -9.00 -1.81 -6.80
N ALA A 67 -9.97 -2.17 -7.65
CA ALA A 67 -10.11 -1.63 -9.00
C ALA A 67 -10.16 -0.09 -9.06
N GLU A 68 -10.88 0.55 -8.14
CA GLU A 68 -11.04 2.01 -8.09
C GLU A 68 -9.78 2.71 -7.54
N SER A 69 -9.05 2.03 -6.64
CA SER A 69 -7.85 2.58 -6.03
C SER A 69 -6.64 2.64 -6.96
N ILE A 70 -6.58 1.79 -8.00
CA ILE A 70 -5.42 1.71 -8.92
C ILE A 70 -5.07 3.07 -9.52
N PRO A 71 -5.98 3.78 -10.23
CA PRO A 71 -5.65 5.08 -10.82
C PRO A 71 -5.29 6.14 -9.78
N LEU A 72 -5.87 6.07 -8.57
CA LEU A 72 -5.56 6.98 -7.48
C LEU A 72 -4.12 6.76 -6.95
N LEU A 73 -3.75 5.50 -6.69
CA LEU A 73 -2.42 5.13 -6.21
C LEU A 73 -1.33 5.42 -7.25
N GLU A 74 -1.59 5.11 -8.52
CA GLU A 74 -0.65 5.41 -9.61
C GLU A 74 -0.51 6.92 -9.86
N GLY A 75 -1.62 7.67 -9.82
CA GLY A 75 -1.61 9.12 -9.94
C GLY A 75 -0.86 9.81 -8.79
N ALA A 76 -1.02 9.32 -7.56
CA ALA A 76 -0.25 9.79 -6.40
C ALA A 76 1.23 9.45 -6.53
N ALA A 77 1.58 8.23 -6.96
CA ALA A 77 2.97 7.83 -7.19
C ALA A 77 3.65 8.65 -8.29
N ALA A 78 2.92 9.03 -9.35
CA ALA A 78 3.43 9.84 -10.45
C ALA A 78 3.78 11.29 -10.03
N GLN A 79 3.23 11.79 -8.93
CA GLN A 79 3.56 13.11 -8.38
C GLN A 79 4.86 13.12 -7.57
N LEU A 80 5.41 11.95 -7.24
CA LEU A 80 6.59 11.80 -6.39
C LEU A 80 7.87 11.62 -7.19
N GLY A 81 8.96 12.19 -6.67
CA GLY A 81 10.33 11.97 -7.16
C GLY A 81 10.83 10.53 -6.98
N ASP A 82 12.01 10.26 -7.53
CA ASP A 82 12.66 8.94 -7.50
C ASP A 82 13.88 8.89 -6.54
N ASP A 83 13.96 9.82 -5.59
CA ASP A 83 15.00 9.89 -4.57
C ASP A 83 14.83 8.76 -3.53
N VAL A 84 15.39 7.60 -3.82
CA VAL A 84 15.36 6.44 -2.92
C VAL A 84 16.50 6.50 -1.92
N ASP A 85 16.23 6.12 -0.68
CA ASP A 85 17.24 5.93 0.36
C ASP A 85 17.29 4.46 0.82
N PRO A 86 18.48 3.87 1.08
CA PRO A 86 18.59 2.52 1.62
C PRO A 86 17.93 2.35 3.00
N ASP A 87 17.83 3.41 3.81
CA ASP A 87 17.03 3.37 5.03
C ASP A 87 15.54 3.48 4.69
N TYR A 88 14.84 2.35 4.79
CA TYR A 88 13.39 2.28 4.58
C TYR A 88 12.63 3.28 5.46
N TRP A 89 13.10 3.58 6.67
CA TRP A 89 12.34 4.47 7.56
C TRP A 89 12.47 5.94 7.16
N LYS A 90 13.42 6.28 6.27
CA LYS A 90 13.62 7.66 5.81
C LYS A 90 12.52 8.06 4.83
N ALA A 91 11.80 9.13 5.18
CA ALA A 91 10.72 9.69 4.40
C ALA A 91 11.24 10.52 3.21
N THR A 92 11.61 9.83 2.13
CA THR A 92 11.89 10.43 0.83
C THR A 92 10.74 10.19 -0.13
N ASP A 93 10.64 10.98 -1.21
CA ASP A 93 9.58 10.79 -2.20
C ASP A 93 9.72 9.42 -2.87
N GLY A 94 10.94 9.02 -3.23
CA GLY A 94 11.21 7.71 -3.82
C GLY A 94 10.83 6.53 -2.92
N ASN A 95 11.06 6.62 -1.60
CA ASN A 95 10.70 5.57 -0.66
C ASN A 95 9.17 5.47 -0.48
N ALA A 96 8.48 6.60 -0.36
CA ALA A 96 7.01 6.64 -0.28
C ALA A 96 6.35 6.17 -1.60
N LYS A 97 6.93 6.55 -2.75
CA LYS A 97 6.48 6.12 -4.08
C LYS A 97 6.49 4.61 -4.24
N ARG A 98 7.55 3.94 -3.76
CA ARG A 98 7.63 2.46 -3.76
C ARG A 98 6.49 1.81 -2.97
N ALA A 99 6.06 2.40 -1.86
CA ALA A 99 4.92 1.90 -1.11
C ALA A 99 3.62 2.01 -1.93
N LEU A 100 3.36 3.16 -2.55
CA LEU A 100 2.17 3.37 -3.40
C LEU A 100 2.14 2.43 -4.62
N VAL A 101 3.28 2.22 -5.27
CA VAL A 101 3.41 1.30 -6.41
C VAL A 101 3.14 -0.15 -5.98
N GLN A 102 3.63 -0.57 -4.81
CA GLN A 102 3.36 -1.92 -4.29
C GLN A 102 1.88 -2.11 -3.92
N LEU A 103 1.24 -1.10 -3.31
CA LEU A 103 -0.20 -1.15 -3.04
C LEU A 103 -1.01 -1.22 -4.35
N SER A 104 -0.63 -0.46 -5.39
CA SER A 104 -1.26 -0.56 -6.71
C SER A 104 -1.08 -1.95 -7.31
N ALA A 105 0.10 -2.56 -7.15
CA ALA A 105 0.34 -3.94 -7.59
C ALA A 105 -0.57 -4.95 -6.87
N LEU A 106 -0.77 -4.82 -5.55
CA LEU A 106 -1.72 -5.64 -4.80
C LEU A 106 -3.16 -5.45 -5.31
N ALA A 107 -3.60 -4.20 -5.51
CA ALA A 107 -4.93 -3.92 -6.06
C ALA A 107 -5.14 -4.50 -7.47
N LYS A 108 -4.09 -4.54 -8.30
CA LYS A 108 -4.16 -5.21 -9.62
C LYS A 108 -4.28 -6.72 -9.51
N MET A 109 -3.70 -7.33 -8.48
CA MET A 109 -3.82 -8.77 -8.22
C MET A 109 -5.22 -9.13 -7.72
N ARG A 110 -5.82 -8.28 -6.88
CA ARG A 110 -7.17 -8.48 -6.30
C ARG A 110 -8.06 -7.24 -6.48
N PRO A 111 -8.45 -6.91 -7.73
CA PRO A 111 -9.26 -5.73 -8.01
C PRO A 111 -10.70 -5.84 -7.47
N ASP A 112 -11.13 -7.07 -7.19
CA ASP A 112 -12.43 -7.46 -6.62
C ASP A 112 -12.53 -7.22 -5.10
N ALA A 113 -11.40 -7.06 -4.42
CA ALA A 113 -11.33 -6.88 -2.97
C ALA A 113 -11.45 -5.40 -2.57
N VAL A 114 -11.62 -5.14 -1.27
CA VAL A 114 -11.74 -3.79 -0.70
C VAL A 114 -10.60 -3.54 0.27
N TRP A 115 -10.03 -2.33 0.25
CA TRP A 115 -8.98 -1.96 1.19
C TRP A 115 -9.52 -1.82 2.61
N ALA A 116 -8.77 -2.36 3.55
CA ALA A 116 -8.89 -2.10 4.98
C ALA A 116 -7.50 -1.78 5.54
N GLY A 117 -7.47 -1.14 6.70
CA GLY A 117 -6.21 -0.97 7.38
C GLY A 117 -6.34 -0.30 8.74
N ASP A 118 -5.19 -0.33 9.41
CA ASP A 118 -4.95 -0.05 10.82
C ASP A 118 -5.64 -1.03 11.79
#